data_AF-A0A562UY33-F1
#
_entry.id   AF-A0A562UY33-F1
#
_cell.length_a   1.000
_cell.length_b   1.000
_cell.length_c   1.000
_cell.angle_alpha   90.00
_cell.angle_beta   90.00
_cell.angle_gamma   90.00
#
_symmetry.space_group_name_H-M   'P 1'
#
loop_
_entity.id
_entity.type
_entity.pdbx_description
1 polymer ?
#
loop_
_entity_poly.entity_id
_entity_poly.type
_entity_poly.pdbx_seq_one_letter_code
_entity_poly.pdbx_strand_id
1 'polypeptide(L)'
;MEPPADLAELSRRLAADIDRFERLELPATPESLERLRRLRRKVQRQRLQHKELYAAFCRRMDEALEAVDDKLSRLESRIGESPPEH
;
A
#
# COMPACT_ATOMS: atom_id res chain seq x y z
N MET A 1 -12.29 -3.61 -16.72
CA MET A 1 -11.05 -3.38 -15.95
C MET A 1 -10.72 -4.67 -15.24
N GLU A 2 -9.56 -5.28 -15.51
CA GLU A 2 -9.09 -6.40 -14.69
C GLU A 2 -8.80 -5.90 -13.27
N PRO A 3 -9.18 -6.64 -12.22
CA PRO A 3 -8.88 -6.24 -10.85
C PRO A 3 -7.36 -6.16 -10.65
N PRO A 4 -6.86 -5.22 -9.83
CA PRO A 4 -5.45 -5.20 -9.47
C PRO A 4 -5.10 -6.54 -8.82
N ALA A 5 -4.20 -7.28 -9.46
CA ALA A 5 -3.74 -8.56 -8.92
C ALA A 5 -3.04 -8.30 -7.58
N ASP A 6 -3.53 -8.95 -6.52
CA ASP A 6 -3.01 -8.83 -5.15
C ASP A 6 -1.49 -9.04 -5.13
N LEU A 7 -0.75 -8.06 -4.59
CA LEU A 7 0.71 -8.10 -4.46
C LEU A 7 1.16 -9.34 -3.68
N ALA A 8 0.40 -9.76 -2.68
CA ALA A 8 0.71 -10.95 -1.90
C ALA A 8 0.63 -12.21 -2.78
N GLU A 9 -0.41 -12.32 -3.61
CA GLU A 9 -0.58 -13.43 -4.54
C GLU A 9 0.52 -13.47 -5.62
N LEU A 10 0.83 -12.32 -6.21
CA LEU A 10 1.93 -12.24 -7.18
C LEU A 10 3.28 -12.61 -6.57
N SER A 11 3.52 -12.24 -5.32
CA SER A 11 4.76 -12.56 -4.58
C SER A 11 4.84 -14.04 -4.26
N ARG A 12 3.75 -14.65 -3.76
CA ARG A 12 3.66 -16.10 -3.52
C ARG A 12 3.92 -16.89 -4.80
N ARG A 13 3.29 -16.49 -5.91
CA ARG A 13 3.46 -17.16 -7.19
C ARG A 13 4.88 -17.04 -7.73
N LEU A 14 5.53 -15.90 -7.56
CA LEU A 14 6.94 -15.73 -7.95
C LEU A 14 7.86 -16.62 -7.11
N ALA A 15 7.66 -16.67 -5.80
CA ALA A 15 8.44 -17.53 -4.91
C ALA A 15 8.26 -19.02 -5.25
N ALA A 16 7.03 -19.45 -5.50
CA ALA A 16 6.74 -20.82 -5.90
C ALA A 16 7.37 -21.19 -7.25
N ASP A 17 7.31 -20.29 -8.24
CA ASP A 17 7.96 -20.54 -9.53
C ASP A 17 9.50 -20.65 -9.34
N ILE A 18 10.13 -19.80 -8.51
CA ILE A 18 11.57 -19.88 -8.19
C ILE A 18 11.95 -21.20 -7.51
N ASP A 19 11.22 -21.61 -6.46
CA ASP A 19 11.48 -22.86 -5.72
C ASP A 19 11.40 -24.09 -6.65
N ARG A 20 10.45 -24.09 -7.59
CA ARG A 20 10.35 -25.14 -8.62
C ARG A 20 11.55 -25.18 -9.57
N PHE A 21 12.15 -24.03 -9.90
CA PHE A 21 13.41 -24.02 -10.69
C PHE A 21 14.58 -24.56 -9.88
N GLU A 22 14.70 -24.19 -8.60
CA GLU A 22 15.77 -24.66 -7.73
C GLU A 22 15.72 -26.17 -7.52
N ARG A 23 14.51 -26.74 -7.44
CA ARG A 23 14.28 -28.19 -7.36
C ARG A 23 14.36 -28.93 -8.70
N LEU A 24 14.65 -28.22 -9.79
CA LEU A 24 14.67 -28.75 -11.16
C LEU A 24 13.33 -29.37 -11.61
N GLU A 25 12.22 -29.00 -10.96
CA GLU A 25 10.86 -29.40 -11.34
C GLU A 25 10.37 -28.66 -12.60
N LEU A 26 10.98 -27.50 -12.89
CA LEU A 26 10.76 -26.73 -14.11
C LEU A 26 12.05 -26.60 -14.93
N PRO A 27 12.01 -26.85 -16.25
CA PRO A 27 13.18 -26.66 -17.10
C PRO A 27 13.47 -25.17 -17.28
N ALA A 28 14.76 -24.82 -17.15
CA ALA A 28 15.29 -23.46 -17.35
C ALA A 28 15.39 -23.09 -18.85
N THR A 29 14.23 -23.04 -19.52
CA THR A 29 14.13 -22.60 -20.92
C THR A 29 14.08 -21.08 -21.03
N PRO A 30 14.42 -20.50 -22.19
CA PRO A 30 14.32 -19.06 -22.41
C PRO A 30 12.92 -18.50 -22.11
N GLU A 31 11.87 -19.25 -22.47
CA GLU A 31 10.47 -18.88 -22.23
C GLU A 31 10.12 -18.86 -20.73
N SER A 32 10.56 -19.87 -19.98
CA SER A 32 10.26 -19.98 -18.56
C SER A 32 11.00 -18.90 -17.74
N LEU A 33 12.23 -18.58 -18.13
CA LEU A 33 13.00 -17.44 -17.60
C LEU A 33 12.35 -16.09 -17.95
N GLU A 34 11.80 -15.94 -19.17
CA GLU A 34 11.11 -14.72 -19.55
C GLU A 34 9.82 -14.51 -18.75
N ARG A 35 9.05 -15.58 -18.54
CA ARG A 35 7.87 -15.56 -17.67
C ARG A 35 8.21 -15.12 -16.25
N LEU A 36 9.27 -15.66 -15.65
CA LEU A 36 9.76 -15.21 -14.33
C LEU A 36 10.11 -13.73 -14.32
N ARG A 37 10.85 -13.24 -15.34
CA ARG A 37 11.21 -11.82 -15.46
C ARG A 37 9.98 -10.93 -15.59
N ARG A 38 8.94 -11.36 -16.32
CA ARG A 38 7.67 -10.64 -16.43
C ARG A 38 6.95 -10.58 -15.08
N LEU A 39 6.89 -11.70 -14.35
CA LEU A 39 6.26 -11.77 -13.04
C LEU A 39 6.99 -10.90 -12.01
N ARG A 40 8.33 -10.95 -11.97
CA ARG A 40 9.17 -10.05 -11.15
C ARG A 40 8.87 -8.58 -11.42
N ARG A 41 8.80 -8.17 -12.69
CA ARG A 41 8.45 -6.79 -13.08
C ARG A 41 7.03 -6.41 -12.66
N LYS A 42 6.08 -7.36 -12.67
CA LYS A 42 4.71 -7.13 -12.20
C LYS A 42 4.67 -6.90 -10.69
N VAL A 43 5.33 -7.76 -9.92
CA VAL A 43 5.50 -7.61 -8.45
C VAL A 43 6.14 -6.27 -8.10
N GLN A 44 7.23 -5.90 -8.80
CA GLN A 44 7.93 -4.63 -8.55
C GLN A 44 7.04 -3.40 -8.79
N ARG A 45 6.26 -3.39 -9.88
CA ARG A 45 5.32 -2.30 -10.18
C ARG A 45 4.20 -2.21 -9.14
N GLN A 46 3.60 -3.34 -8.78
CA GLN A 46 2.55 -3.38 -7.76
C GLN A 46 3.07 -2.93 -6.39
N ARG A 47 4.30 -3.33 -6.01
CA ARG A 47 4.94 -2.86 -4.77
C ARG A 47 5.12 -1.34 -4.76
N LEU A 48 5.55 -0.73 -5.86
CA LEU A 48 5.69 0.72 -5.95
C LEU A 48 4.34 1.42 -5.81
N GLN A 49 3.32 0.94 -6.54
CA GLN A 49 1.97 1.47 -6.47
C GLN A 49 1.39 1.39 -5.04
N HIS A 50 1.58 0.27 -4.34
CA HIS A 50 1.16 0.13 -2.94
C HIS A 50 1.86 1.13 -2.02
N LYS A 51 3.15 1.41 -2.22
CA LYS A 51 3.87 2.42 -1.44
C LYS A 51 3.32 3.82 -1.66
N GLU A 52 3.03 4.17 -2.91
CA GLU A 52 2.45 5.48 -3.27
C GLU A 52 1.05 5.64 -2.67
N LEU A 53 0.21 4.61 -2.77
CA LEU A 53 -1.12 4.59 -2.16
C LEU A 53 -1.05 4.70 -0.64
N TYR A 54 -0.13 3.97 0.00
CA TYR A 54 0.08 4.04 1.44
C TYR A 54 0.55 5.44 1.87
N ALA A 55 1.50 6.04 1.15
CA ALA A 55 1.96 7.40 1.44
C ALA A 55 0.84 8.44 1.25
N ALA A 56 -0.02 8.28 0.25
CA ALA A 56 -1.20 9.13 0.09
C ALA A 56 -2.23 8.94 1.22
N PHE A 57 -2.42 7.71 1.68
CA PHE A 57 -3.28 7.39 2.81
C PHE A 57 -2.76 8.02 4.11
N CYS A 58 -1.47 7.88 4.43
CA CYS A 58 -0.88 8.50 5.62
C CYS A 58 -1.05 10.02 5.59
N ARG A 59 -0.76 10.69 4.47
CA ARG A 59 -0.96 12.15 4.35
C ARG A 59 -2.40 12.56 4.63
N ARG A 60 -3.38 11.81 4.12
CA ARG A 60 -4.81 12.08 4.39
C ARG A 60 -5.18 11.87 5.85
N MET A 61 -4.56 10.89 6.53
CA MET A 61 -4.75 10.72 7.96
C MET A 61 -4.16 11.89 8.75
N ASP A 62 -2.96 12.33 8.40
CA ASP A 62 -2.31 13.47 9.06
C ASP A 62 -3.16 14.73 8.91
N GLU A 63 -3.65 15.03 7.70
CA GLU A 63 -4.58 16.15 7.43
C GLU A 63 -5.87 16.05 8.26
N ALA A 64 -6.41 14.83 8.42
CA ALA A 64 -7.62 14.62 9.20
C ALA A 64 -7.39 14.80 10.71
N LEU A 65 -6.23 14.37 11.22
CA LEU A 65 -5.85 14.57 12.62
C LEU A 65 -5.64 16.05 12.93
N GLU A 66 -4.93 16.77 12.06
CA GLU A 66 -4.73 18.22 12.19
C GLU A 66 -6.08 18.97 12.22
N ALA A 67 -7.02 18.59 11.35
CA ALA A 67 -8.36 19.17 11.36
C ALA A 67 -9.15 18.89 12.65
N VAL A 68 -8.94 17.72 13.27
CA VAL A 68 -9.52 17.38 14.58
C VAL A 68 -8.90 18.25 15.67
N ASP A 69 -7.57 18.38 15.69
CA ASP A 69 -6.84 19.19 16.68
C ASP A 69 -7.26 20.67 16.61
N ASP A 70 -7.39 21.22 15.41
CA ASP A 70 -7.92 22.56 15.17
C ASP A 70 -9.33 22.72 15.73
N LYS A 71 -10.18 21.72 15.53
CA LYS A 71 -11.56 21.75 16.01
C LYS A 71 -11.61 21.69 17.53
N LEU A 72 -10.79 20.84 18.15
CA LEU A 72 -10.66 20.75 19.60
C LEU A 72 -10.18 22.08 20.19
N SER A 73 -9.12 22.68 19.64
CA SER A 73 -8.59 23.98 20.07
C SER A 73 -9.65 25.08 20.07
N ARG A 74 -10.50 25.11 19.02
CA ARG A 74 -11.63 26.05 18.93
C ARG A 74 -12.72 25.78 19.97
N LEU A 75 -12.99 24.52 20.28
CA LEU A 75 -13.97 24.15 21.31
C LEU A 75 -13.45 24.50 22.70
N GLU A 76 -12.17 24.23 22.99
CA GLU A 76 -11.51 24.58 24.25
C GLU A 76 -11.52 26.09 24.50
N SER A 77 -11.22 26.88 23.47
CA SER A 77 -11.27 28.35 23.56
C SER A 77 -12.67 28.87 23.91
N ARG A 78 -13.73 28.21 23.43
CA ARG A 78 -15.13 28.57 23.73
C ARG A 78 -15.57 28.17 25.13
N ILE A 79 -14.94 27.18 25.75
CA ILE A 79 -15.23 26.78 27.14
C ILE A 79 -14.68 27.81 28.13
N GLY A 80 -13.60 28.52 27.76
CA GLY A 80 -13.05 29.62 28.56
C GLY A 80 -13.86 30.92 28.51
N GLU A 81 -14.80 31.05 27.57
CA GLU A 81 -15.75 32.16 27.51
C GLU A 81 -16.99 31.81 28.34
N SER A 82 -16.98 32.17 29.63
CA SER A 82 -18.20 32.15 30.46
C SER A 82 -19.33 32.91 29.74
N PRO A 83 -20.58 32.43 29.78
CA PRO A 83 -21.70 33.18 29.23
C PRO A 83 -21.80 34.54 29.93
N PRO A 84 -22.17 35.63 29.23
CA PRO A 84 -22.37 36.91 29.88
C PRO A 84 -23.42 36.73 30.98
N GLU A 85 -23.06 37.07 32.22
CA GLU A 85 -23.98 37.12 33.34
C GLU A 85 -25.11 38.09 32.99
N HIS A 86 -26.31 37.57 32.78
CA HIS A 86 -27.56 38.34 32.70
C HIS A 86 -28.27 38.31 34.04
#